data_AF-A0A8H7FUZ9-F1
#
_entry.id   AF-A0A8H7FUZ9-F1
#
_cell.length_a   1.000
_cell.length_b   1.000
_cell.length_c   1.000
_cell.angle_alpha   90.00
_cell.angle_beta   90.00
_cell.angle_gamma   90.00
#
_symmetry.space_group_name_H-M   'P 1'
#
loop_
_entity.id
_entity.type
_entity.pdbx_description
1 polymer ?
#
loop_
_entity_poly.entity_id
_entity_poly.type
_entity_poly.pdbx_seq_one_letter_code
_entity_poly.pdbx_strand_id
1 'polypeptide(L)'
;MCAIALGFFVCYGTIKIQSSLAWRLPFAISTFFAMLVALTVPFLPFSPRWLITHGRSDEAQRVLDLITGPEDEEERRELLAVPPTGPKAAWLDIVEVLSPHAS
;
A
#
# COMPACT_ATOMS: atom_id res chain seq x y z
N MET A 1 -18.37 -2.28 1.54
CA MET A 1 -19.63 -2.36 2.33
C MET A 1 -19.38 -2.55 3.83
N CYS A 2 -18.38 -3.34 4.26
CA CYS A 2 -18.06 -3.57 5.67
C CYS A 2 -17.67 -2.31 6.47
N ALA A 3 -16.96 -1.36 5.84
CA ALA A 3 -16.52 -0.12 6.51
C ALA A 3 -17.68 0.79 6.94
N ILE A 4 -18.76 0.84 6.16
CA ILE A 4 -19.92 1.69 6.45
C ILE A 4 -20.71 1.12 7.64
N ALA A 5 -20.87 -0.21 7.70
CA ALA A 5 -21.54 -0.88 8.80
C ALA A 5 -20.80 -0.71 10.13
N LEU A 6 -19.47 -0.81 10.11
CA LEU A 6 -18.61 -0.53 11.27
C LEU A 6 -18.74 0.92 11.73
N GLY A 7 -18.69 1.88 10.80
CA GLY A 7 -18.92 3.30 11.10
C GLY A 7 -20.28 3.56 11.75
N PHE A 8 -21.34 2.90 11.25
CA PHE A 8 -22.69 3.03 11.79
C PHE A 8 -22.80 2.47 13.22
N PHE A 9 -22.21 1.31 13.49
CA PHE A 9 -22.20 0.70 14.83
C PHE A 9 -21.39 1.52 15.84
N VAL A 10 -20.25 2.09 15.42
CA VAL A 10 -19.44 2.99 16.23
C VAL A 10 -20.21 4.26 16.58
N CYS A 11 -20.87 4.89 15.60
CA CYS A 11 -21.73 6.05 15.86
C CYS A 11 -22.91 5.70 16.78
N TYR A 12 -23.57 4.56 16.54
CA TYR A 12 -24.70 4.11 17.34
C TYR A 12 -24.34 3.84 18.81
N GLY A 13 -23.18 3.21 19.06
CA GLY A 13 -22.66 2.98 20.42
C GLY A 13 -22.25 4.26 21.15
N THR A 14 -21.90 5.31 20.41
CA THR A 14 -21.41 6.58 20.96
C THR A 14 -22.54 7.54 21.36
N ILE A 15 -23.77 7.34 20.85
CA ILE A 15 -24.96 8.17 21.20
C ILE A 15 -25.27 8.15 22.71
N LYS A 16 -24.90 7.08 23.44
CA LYS A 16 -25.12 6.99 24.89
C LYS A 16 -24.07 7.71 25.74
N ILE A 17 -22.99 8.23 25.15
CA ILE A 17 -21.93 8.96 25.86
C ILE A 17 -22.25 10.46 25.82
N GLN A 18 -22.74 11.02 26.94
CA GLN A 18 -22.97 12.47 27.12
C GLN A 18 -21.66 13.26 27.37
N SER A 19 -20.63 13.06 26.56
CA SER A 19 -19.36 13.77 26.69
C SER A 19 -18.79 14.19 25.33
N SER A 20 -17.95 15.22 25.31
CA SER A 20 -17.26 15.78 24.13
C SER A 20 -16.44 14.76 23.32
N LEU A 21 -16.32 13.53 23.81
CA LEU A 21 -15.69 12.39 23.14
C LEU A 21 -16.48 11.86 21.95
N ALA A 22 -17.77 12.20 21.82
CA ALA A 22 -18.64 11.61 20.81
C ALA A 22 -18.19 11.83 19.35
N TRP A 23 -17.60 12.99 19.06
CA TRP A 23 -17.10 13.32 17.72
C TRP A 23 -15.63 12.94 17.50
N ARG A 24 -14.87 12.66 18.57
CA ARG A 24 -13.45 12.29 18.49
C ARG A 24 -13.24 10.80 18.22
N LEU A 25 -14.16 9.96 18.69
CA LEU A 25 -14.12 8.51 18.51
C LEU A 25 -14.06 8.06 17.03
N PRO A 26 -14.88 8.60 16.11
CA PRO A 26 -14.81 8.23 14.70
C PRO A 26 -13.44 8.52 14.08
N PHE A 27 -12.86 9.69 14.39
CA PHE A 27 -11.52 10.04 13.94
C PHE A 27 -10.45 9.14 14.55
N ALA A 28 -10.50 8.90 15.86
CA ALA A 28 -9.54 8.02 16.54
C ALA A 28 -9.54 6.60 15.97
N ILE A 29 -10.71 6.05 15.66
CA ILE A 29 -10.84 4.72 15.06
C ILE A 29 -10.33 4.73 13.61
N SER A 30 -10.67 5.77 12.84
CA SER A 30 -10.18 5.91 11.46
C SER A 30 -8.65 6.01 11.41
N THR A 31 -8.05 6.78 12.31
CA THR A 31 -6.60 6.87 12.48
C THR A 31 -5.99 5.55 12.91
N PHE A 32 -6.64 4.79 13.78
CA PHE A 32 -6.17 3.46 14.19
C PHE A 32 -6.08 2.49 12.99
N PHE A 33 -7.12 2.43 12.14
CA PHE A 33 -7.08 1.60 10.93
C PHE A 33 -6.04 2.10 9.93
N ALA A 34 -5.91 3.42 9.74
CA ALA A 34 -4.87 3.98 8.87
C ALA A 34 -3.47 3.64 9.38
N MET A 35 -3.22 3.72 10.70
CA MET A 35 -1.96 3.31 11.30
C MET A 35 -1.71 1.81 11.13
N LEU A 36 -2.73 0.97 11.31
CA LEU A 36 -2.59 -0.47 11.11
C LEU A 36 -2.15 -0.79 9.67
N VAL A 37 -2.77 -0.13 8.68
CA VAL A 37 -2.37 -0.27 7.27
C VAL A 37 -0.96 0.26 7.05
N ALA A 38 -0.62 1.44 7.60
CA ALA A 38 0.72 2.01 7.50
C ALA A 38 1.81 1.08 8.07
N LEU A 39 1.51 0.34 9.14
CA LEU A 39 2.40 -0.67 9.69
C LEU A 39 2.58 -1.89 8.77
N THR A 40 1.60 -2.19 7.91
CA THR A 40 1.69 -3.29 6.93
C THR A 40 2.35 -2.90 5.61
N VAL A 41 2.43 -1.61 5.28
CA VAL A 41 3.12 -1.11 4.07
C VAL A 41 4.56 -1.64 3.90
N PRO A 42 5.44 -1.65 4.93
CA PRO A 42 6.80 -2.16 4.76
C PRO A 42 6.87 -3.68 4.51
N PHE A 43 5.80 -4.42 4.75
CA PHE A 43 5.73 -5.87 4.49
C PHE A 43 5.19 -6.20 3.10
N LEU A 44 4.63 -5.21 2.38
CA LEU A 44 4.02 -5.45 1.08
C LEU A 44 5.10 -5.49 0.00
N PRO A 45 5.18 -6.56 -0.82
CA PRO A 45 6.12 -6.60 -1.94
C PRO A 45 5.79 -5.47 -2.92
N PHE A 46 6.84 -4.81 -3.43
CA PHE A 46 6.67 -3.78 -4.45
C PHE A 46 6.08 -4.34 -5.73
N SER A 47 5.41 -3.48 -6.50
CA SER A 47 4.83 -3.92 -7.77
C SER A 47 5.92 -4.45 -8.71
N PRO A 48 5.70 -5.58 -9.39
CA PRO A 48 6.73 -6.21 -10.23
C PRO A 48 7.19 -5.28 -11.36
N ARG A 49 6.30 -4.45 -11.90
CA ARG A 49 6.63 -3.42 -12.90
C ARG A 49 7.59 -2.36 -12.35
N TRP A 50 7.42 -1.94 -11.09
CA TRP A 50 8.32 -0.96 -10.46
C TRP A 50 9.71 -1.56 -10.19
N LEU A 51 9.79 -2.83 -9.80
CA LEU A 51 11.07 -3.52 -9.58
C LEU A 51 11.88 -3.67 -10.87
N ILE A 52 11.22 -3.92 -12.01
CA ILE A 52 11.85 -4.04 -13.33
C ILE A 52 12.43 -2.70 -13.80
N THR A 53 11.65 -1.62 -13.68
CA THR A 53 12.12 -0.29 -14.12
C THR A 53 13.29 0.23 -13.30
N HIS A 54 13.43 -0.21 -12.03
CA HIS A 54 14.53 0.17 -11.13
C HIS A 54 15.71 -0.83 -11.14
N GLY A 55 15.74 -1.77 -12.09
CA GLY A 55 16.87 -2.69 -12.28
C GLY A 55 17.01 -3.78 -11.21
N ARG A 56 15.95 -4.08 -10.46
CA ARG A 56 15.88 -5.18 -9.47
C ARG A 56 15.17 -6.39 -10.08
N SER A 57 15.70 -6.90 -11.18
CA SER A 57 15.11 -8.01 -11.96
C SER A 57 14.93 -9.29 -11.13
N ASP A 58 15.87 -9.64 -10.26
CA ASP A 58 15.83 -10.88 -9.46
C ASP A 58 14.71 -10.87 -8.41
N GLU A 59 14.32 -9.69 -7.95
CA GLU A 59 13.24 -9.52 -6.98
C GLU A 59 11.90 -9.34 -7.68
N ALA A 60 11.91 -8.70 -8.85
CA ALA A 60 10.76 -8.69 -9.75
C ALA A 60 10.34 -10.12 -10.11
N GLN A 61 11.28 -10.99 -10.47
CA GLN A 61 11.00 -12.40 -10.78
C GLN A 61 10.35 -13.12 -9.59
N ARG A 62 10.89 -12.97 -8.37
CA ARG A 62 10.30 -13.58 -7.17
C ARG A 62 8.89 -13.08 -6.86
N VAL A 63 8.61 -11.82 -7.10
CA VAL A 63 7.26 -11.25 -6.92
C VAL A 63 6.32 -11.71 -8.03
N LEU A 64 6.80 -11.80 -9.28
CA LEU A 64 6.07 -12.38 -10.41
C LEU A 64 5.71 -13.84 -10.15
N ASP A 65 6.63 -14.66 -9.64
CA ASP A 65 6.38 -16.07 -9.29
C ASP A 65 5.30 -16.23 -8.19
N LEU A 66 5.12 -15.20 -7.35
CA LEU A 66 4.12 -15.21 -6.28
C LEU A 66 2.72 -14.82 -6.77
N ILE A 67 2.63 -14.05 -7.86
CA ILE A 67 1.39 -13.37 -8.30
C ILE A 67 0.87 -13.95 -9.62
N THR A 68 1.75 -14.39 -10.51
CA THR A 68 1.42 -14.79 -11.88
C THR A 68 1.23 -16.29 -12.02
N GLY A 69 0.10 -16.70 -12.61
CA GLY A 69 -0.17 -18.09 -12.98
C GLY A 69 0.53 -18.49 -14.29
N PRO A 70 0.48 -19.78 -14.69
CA PRO A 70 1.13 -20.27 -15.91
C PRO A 70 0.59 -19.67 -17.21
N GLU A 71 -0.52 -18.95 -17.15
CA GLU A 71 -1.23 -18.35 -18.28
C GLU A 71 -0.71 -16.96 -18.71
N ASP A 72 0.07 -16.26 -17.88
CA ASP A 72 0.62 -14.92 -18.20
C ASP A 72 2.13 -14.95 -18.53
N GLU A 73 2.62 -16.08 -19.04
CA GLU A 73 4.01 -16.30 -19.43
C GLU A 73 4.53 -15.26 -20.45
N GLU A 74 3.67 -14.85 -21.37
CA GLU A 74 4.00 -13.90 -22.44
C GLU A 74 4.16 -12.47 -21.89
N GLU A 75 3.22 -12.02 -21.04
CA GLU A 75 3.33 -10.74 -20.34
C GLU A 75 4.57 -10.72 -19.41
N ARG A 76 4.90 -11.85 -18.77
CA ARG A 76 6.13 -11.97 -17.98
C ARG A 76 7.38 -11.73 -18.83
N ARG A 77 7.45 -12.34 -20.02
CA ARG A 77 8.60 -12.16 -20.93
C ARG A 77 8.71 -10.72 -21.42
N GLU A 78 7.59 -10.10 -21.77
CA GLU A 78 7.57 -8.70 -22.18
C GLU A 78 8.06 -7.78 -21.06
N LEU A 79 7.57 -7.98 -19.83
CA LEU A 79 8.00 -7.21 -18.67
C LEU A 79 9.50 -7.38 -18.40
N LEU A 80 10.04 -8.60 -18.47
CA LEU A 80 11.48 -8.84 -18.28
C LEU A 80 12.36 -8.28 -19.42
N ALA A 81 11.80 -8.06 -20.61
CA ALA A 81 12.50 -7.47 -21.75
C ALA A 81 12.59 -5.94 -21.69
N VAL A 82 11.84 -5.28 -20.81
CA VAL A 82 11.89 -3.82 -20.63
C VAL A 82 13.24 -3.42 -20.04
N PRO A 83 14.04 -2.56 -20.72
CA PRO A 83 15.30 -2.09 -20.18
C PRO A 83 15.07 -1.25 -18.92
N PRO A 84 15.94 -1.35 -17.89
CA PRO A 84 15.79 -0.57 -16.66
C PRO A 84 15.96 0.92 -16.98
N THR A 85 14.92 1.71 -16.71
CA THR A 85 14.85 3.14 -17.03
C THR A 85 15.15 4.04 -15.82
N GLY A 86 15.15 3.51 -14.61
CA GLY A 86 15.28 4.27 -13.35
C GLY A 86 16.56 3.97 -12.56
N PRO A 87 17.01 4.91 -11.71
CA PRO A 87 18.11 4.68 -10.76
C PRO A 87 17.76 3.58 -9.75
N LYS A 88 18.77 2.91 -9.18
CA LYS A 88 18.59 1.84 -8.19
C LYS A 88 17.99 2.41 -6.89
N ALA A 89 16.68 2.28 -6.72
CA ALA A 89 15.96 2.85 -5.59
C ALA A 89 15.85 1.91 -4.38
N ALA A 90 16.04 2.48 -3.19
CA ALA A 90 15.75 1.89 -1.89
C ALA A 90 14.38 2.39 -1.37
N TRP A 91 13.89 1.84 -0.26
CA TRP A 91 12.64 2.29 0.39
C TRP A 91 12.62 3.80 0.71
N LEU A 92 13.79 4.46 0.70
CA LEU A 92 13.98 5.89 0.91
C LEU A 92 13.41 6.74 -0.25
N ASP A 93 13.44 6.25 -1.49
CA ASP A 93 12.95 7.01 -2.65
C ASP A 93 11.42 7.15 -2.66
N ILE A 94 10.70 6.23 -2.00
CA ILE A 94 9.25 6.34 -1.84
C ILE A 94 8.89 7.37 -0.79
N VAL A 95 9.70 7.49 0.27
CA VAL A 95 9.59 8.57 1.25
C VAL A 95 9.92 9.91 0.57
N GLU A 96 10.87 9.91 -0.36
CA GLU A 96 11.21 11.09 -1.16
C GLU A 96 10.10 11.49 -2.14
N VAL A 97 9.47 10.53 -2.81
CA VAL A 97 8.28 10.75 -3.66
C VAL A 97 7.06 11.23 -2.86
N LEU A 98 6.90 10.76 -1.62
CA LEU A 98 5.82 11.18 -0.70
C LEU A 98 6.14 12.49 0.02
N SER A 99 7.38 12.96 -0.03
CA SER A 99 7.76 14.28 0.47
C SER A 99 7.22 15.33 -0.52
N PRO A 100 6.26 16.19 -0.11
CA PRO A 100 5.78 17.24 -0.98
C PRO A 100 6.91 18.26 -1.18
N HIS A 101 7.60 18.17 -2.33
CA HIS A 101 8.45 19.19 -2.93
C HIS A 101 9.30 20.00 -1.92
N ALA A 102 10.47 19.48 -1.57
CA ALA A 102 11.57 20.32 -1.09
C ALA A 102 12.63 20.40 -2.18
N SER A 103 12.44 21.41 -3.06
CA SER A 103 13.38 22.05 -4.00
C SER A 103 14.13 21.16 -5.01
#